data_AF-A0A8J9VNK1-F1
#
_entry.id   AF-A0A8J9VNK1-F1
#
_cell.length_a   1.000
_cell.length_b   1.000
_cell.length_c   1.000
_cell.angle_alpha   90.00
_cell.angle_beta   90.00
_cell.angle_gamma   90.00
#
_symmetry.space_group_name_H-M   'P 1'
#
loop_
_entity.id
_entity.type
_entity.pdbx_description
1 polymer ?
#
loop_
_entity_poly.entity_id
_entity_poly.type
_entity_poly.pdbx_seq_one_letter_code
_entity_poly.pdbx_strand_id
1 'polypeptide(L)'
;MASPKSQLASSVLPSTSTHPTSADIDNQPCDSLTKRVNPYVEEIRLQWNMNKVIQRLDTREQCLQFAEDRQLIPREKQCSYHRRPMSLIIQNGLVGTFRCRKSNCRTKSISRATGTWFENVHISLTLLFKLMYMFSRNYSYDLAQIEGATDDRASVLSTKTIADWYSYCREAIVIYELEHNEERTKIGGPNKVVQIDESKFGKRKYNRDRHIEGHWVLGMIEDGSDDLRLEICPDNEQSADILVPLVKKHVQEGSIIHTNSWKAYECLPEHGYIHKKSNHSDHDKKFVAPNTTHTQWIESHWRGLKKVFHMNQFKGNFTEWLVEFAWRRKIKINHLDPFEELLKVINYVYKLEK
;
A
#
# COMPACT_ATOMS: atom_id res chain seq x y z
N MET A 1 49.77 31.84 55.31
CA MET A 1 50.53 32.79 54.47
C MET A 1 51.26 31.99 53.40
N ALA A 2 51.15 32.45 52.14
CA ALA A 2 51.94 32.10 50.96
C ALA A 2 51.87 30.65 50.39
N SER A 3 51.15 30.51 49.26
CA SER A 3 51.53 29.62 48.13
C SER A 3 52.88 30.07 47.53
N PRO A 4 53.61 29.20 46.79
CA PRO A 4 53.43 29.16 45.33
C PRO A 4 53.63 27.78 44.64
N LYS A 5 53.27 27.81 43.36
CA LYS A 5 53.19 26.78 42.30
C LYS A 5 54.53 26.15 41.89
N SER A 6 54.49 24.95 41.29
CA SER A 6 55.17 24.64 40.01
C SER A 6 54.69 23.32 39.37
N GLN A 7 54.82 23.23 38.04
CA GLN A 7 54.27 22.25 37.10
C GLN A 7 55.32 21.21 36.63
N LEU A 8 54.82 20.19 35.89
CA LEU A 8 55.49 19.33 34.88
C LEU A 8 56.43 18.24 35.47
N ALA A 9 56.57 17.02 34.94
CA ALA A 9 56.39 16.51 33.58
C ALA A 9 56.11 14.98 33.57
N SER A 10 55.71 14.48 32.41
CA SER A 10 55.54 13.07 32.03
C SER A 10 56.83 12.25 32.02
N SER A 11 56.73 10.95 32.31
CA SER A 11 57.50 9.94 31.56
C SER A 11 56.87 8.54 31.62
N VAL A 12 56.85 7.95 30.43
CA VAL A 12 56.52 6.57 30.05
C VAL A 12 57.53 5.59 30.64
N LEU A 13 57.14 4.36 31.01
CA LEU A 13 57.89 3.13 30.68
C LEU A 13 57.00 1.86 30.77
N PRO A 14 57.29 0.79 30.01
CA PRO A 14 56.38 -0.33 29.73
C PRO A 14 56.85 -1.69 30.32
N SER A 15 56.12 -2.75 29.94
CA SER A 15 56.54 -4.16 29.76
C SER A 15 56.13 -5.22 30.81
N THR A 16 55.22 -6.11 30.37
CA THR A 16 55.28 -7.60 30.33
C THR A 16 56.35 -8.29 31.21
N SER A 17 56.19 -9.46 31.83
CA SER A 17 55.28 -10.61 31.71
C SER A 17 55.52 -11.49 32.95
N THR A 18 54.63 -12.42 33.30
CA THR A 18 55.00 -13.83 33.59
C THR A 18 53.74 -14.66 33.86
N HIS A 19 53.60 -15.76 33.12
CA HIS A 19 52.60 -16.82 33.32
C HIS A 19 52.84 -17.58 34.64
N PRO A 20 51.84 -18.32 35.14
CA PRO A 20 51.97 -19.78 35.02
C PRO A 20 50.67 -20.55 34.67
N THR A 21 50.91 -21.73 34.14
CA THR A 21 50.02 -22.84 33.76
C THR A 21 49.40 -23.58 34.95
N SER A 22 48.15 -24.05 34.81
CA SER A 22 47.78 -25.49 34.79
C SER A 22 46.28 -25.70 35.04
N ALA A 23 45.69 -26.50 34.16
CA ALA A 23 44.62 -27.49 34.34
C ALA A 23 43.53 -27.34 35.43
N ASP A 24 42.31 -27.65 34.97
CA ASP A 24 41.12 -28.11 35.68
C ASP A 24 40.27 -27.07 36.43
N ILE A 25 39.16 -26.65 35.79
CA ILE A 25 37.83 -26.48 36.40
C ILE A 25 36.77 -26.64 35.28
N ASP A 26 35.99 -27.71 35.44
CA ASP A 26 34.58 -27.91 35.10
C ASP A 26 34.05 -27.77 33.66
N ASN A 27 33.81 -28.96 33.07
CA ASN A 27 32.72 -29.22 32.14
C ASN A 27 31.37 -28.95 32.81
N GLN A 28 30.80 -27.76 32.61
CA GLN A 28 29.35 -27.54 32.66
C GLN A 28 28.79 -27.56 31.24
N PRO A 29 27.68 -28.27 30.95
CA PRO A 29 27.05 -28.20 29.65
C PRO A 29 26.54 -26.77 29.44
N CYS A 30 27.07 -26.12 28.40
CA CYS A 30 26.65 -24.80 27.95
C CYS A 30 25.14 -24.87 27.62
N ASP A 31 24.36 -24.27 28.51
CA ASP A 31 22.92 -24.14 28.40
C ASP A 31 22.59 -23.55 27.02
N SER A 32 21.71 -24.25 26.31
CA SER A 32 21.42 -23.99 24.90
C SER A 32 21.11 -22.51 24.66
N LEU A 33 22.01 -21.84 23.92
CA LEU A 33 21.76 -20.52 23.36
C LEU A 33 20.56 -20.61 22.42
N THR A 34 19.36 -20.40 22.96
CA THR A 34 18.19 -20.04 22.17
C THR A 34 18.56 -18.71 21.49
N LYS A 35 19.06 -18.80 20.25
CA LYS A 35 19.37 -17.63 19.44
C LYS A 35 18.12 -16.76 19.42
N ARG A 36 18.16 -15.61 20.11
CA ARG A 36 17.12 -14.59 20.00
C ARG A 36 17.02 -14.22 18.52
N VAL A 37 15.96 -14.69 17.87
CA VAL A 37 15.74 -14.41 16.47
C VAL A 37 15.32 -12.95 16.37
N ASN A 38 15.99 -12.18 15.50
CA ASN A 38 15.67 -10.78 15.28
C ASN A 38 14.23 -10.67 14.73
N PRO A 39 13.30 -9.99 15.42
CA PRO A 39 11.90 -9.87 14.98
C PRO A 39 11.75 -9.32 13.56
N TYR A 40 12.60 -8.37 13.16
CA TYR A 40 12.63 -7.82 11.80
C TYR A 40 13.00 -8.87 10.75
N VAL A 41 13.89 -9.80 11.10
CA VAL A 41 14.28 -10.90 10.20
C VAL A 41 13.12 -11.88 10.02
N GLU A 42 12.37 -12.17 11.08
CA GLU A 42 11.18 -13.03 10.97
C GLU A 42 10.07 -12.37 10.16
N GLU A 43 9.85 -11.07 10.36
CA GLU A 43 8.90 -10.30 9.57
C GLU A 43 9.22 -10.36 8.05
N ILE A 44 10.48 -10.11 7.68
CA ILE A 44 10.92 -10.24 6.28
C ILE A 44 10.77 -11.68 5.77
N ARG A 45 11.12 -12.67 6.61
CA ARG A 45 11.01 -14.08 6.24
C ARG A 45 9.58 -14.54 6.03
N LEU A 46 8.59 -13.87 6.62
CA LEU A 46 7.18 -14.19 6.40
C LEU A 46 6.67 -13.60 5.09
N GLN A 47 7.16 -12.42 4.68
CA GLN A 47 6.72 -11.76 3.43
C GLN A 47 6.91 -12.62 2.18
N TRP A 48 5.95 -12.55 1.26
CA TRP A 48 6.05 -13.10 -0.08
C TRP A 48 7.18 -12.45 -0.85
N ASN A 49 7.88 -13.29 -1.59
CA ASN A 49 8.88 -12.88 -2.57
C ASN A 49 8.70 -13.73 -3.84
N MET A 50 9.37 -13.36 -4.93
CA MET A 50 9.22 -14.06 -6.21
C MET A 50 9.64 -15.54 -6.09
N ASN A 51 10.67 -15.86 -5.30
CA ASN A 51 11.08 -17.25 -5.09
C ASN A 51 9.97 -18.08 -4.44
N LYS A 52 9.26 -17.52 -3.45
CA LYS A 52 8.10 -18.19 -2.83
C LYS A 52 6.94 -18.35 -3.80
N VAL A 53 6.68 -17.35 -4.65
CA VAL A 53 5.67 -17.45 -5.71
C VAL A 53 6.01 -18.60 -6.64
N ILE A 54 7.24 -18.66 -7.15
CA ILE A 54 7.69 -19.75 -8.03
C ILE A 54 7.60 -21.09 -7.31
N GLN A 55 8.15 -21.23 -6.10
CA GLN A 55 8.15 -22.52 -5.40
C GLN A 55 6.76 -23.05 -5.03
N ARG A 56 5.80 -22.15 -4.76
CA ARG A 56 4.47 -22.51 -4.22
C ARG A 56 3.35 -22.41 -5.24
N LEU A 57 3.55 -21.77 -6.39
CA LEU A 57 2.51 -21.45 -7.39
C LEU A 57 3.01 -21.70 -8.82
N ASP A 58 3.87 -22.70 -9.04
CA ASP A 58 4.41 -23.01 -10.38
C ASP A 58 3.57 -24.00 -11.17
N THR A 59 2.75 -24.81 -10.50
CA THR A 59 1.86 -25.77 -11.16
C THR A 59 0.40 -25.36 -11.04
N ARG A 60 -0.43 -25.90 -11.92
CA ARG A 60 -1.88 -25.67 -11.87
C ARG A 60 -2.46 -26.21 -10.56
N GLU A 61 -2.02 -27.37 -10.12
CA GLU A 61 -2.49 -28.05 -8.91
C GLU A 61 -2.15 -27.24 -7.65
N GLN A 62 -0.92 -26.73 -7.57
CA GLN A 62 -0.50 -25.82 -6.51
C GLN A 62 -1.35 -24.55 -6.47
N CYS A 63 -1.58 -23.94 -7.64
CA CYS A 63 -2.43 -22.75 -7.76
C CYS A 63 -3.88 -23.02 -7.33
N LEU A 64 -4.45 -24.17 -7.70
CA LEU A 64 -5.81 -24.55 -7.31
C LEU A 64 -5.90 -24.75 -5.79
N GLN A 65 -4.96 -25.48 -5.21
CA GLN A 65 -4.90 -25.70 -3.77
C GLN A 65 -4.76 -24.36 -3.02
N PHE A 66 -3.87 -23.48 -3.49
CA PHE A 66 -3.72 -22.15 -2.93
C PHE A 66 -5.02 -21.33 -3.02
N ALA A 67 -5.67 -21.33 -4.18
CA ALA A 67 -6.94 -20.60 -4.36
C ALA A 67 -8.05 -21.14 -3.43
N GLU A 68 -8.09 -22.45 -3.18
CA GLU A 68 -9.02 -23.07 -2.22
C GLU A 68 -8.70 -22.70 -0.77
N ASP A 69 -7.42 -22.71 -0.38
CA ASP A 69 -6.97 -22.37 0.97
C ASP A 69 -7.17 -20.89 1.28
N ARG A 70 -7.05 -20.05 0.26
CA ARG A 70 -7.31 -18.62 0.33
C ARG A 70 -8.76 -18.22 0.13
N GLN A 71 -9.66 -19.18 -0.09
CA GLN A 71 -11.08 -18.93 -0.33
C GLN A 71 -11.36 -18.05 -1.55
N LEU A 72 -10.47 -18.08 -2.56
CA LEU A 72 -10.65 -17.36 -3.82
C LEU A 72 -11.56 -18.13 -4.80
N ILE A 73 -11.74 -19.44 -4.57
CA ILE A 73 -12.69 -20.30 -5.30
C ILE A 73 -13.47 -21.20 -4.35
N PRO A 74 -14.75 -21.51 -4.67
CA PRO A 74 -15.58 -22.38 -3.84
C PRO A 74 -15.09 -23.83 -3.89
N ARG A 75 -15.02 -24.53 -2.75
CA ARG A 75 -14.66 -25.97 -2.68
C ARG A 75 -15.80 -26.89 -3.08
N GLU A 76 -17.01 -26.47 -2.80
CA GLU A 76 -18.23 -27.22 -3.07
C GLU A 76 -19.32 -26.30 -3.60
N LYS A 77 -20.33 -26.91 -4.23
CA LYS A 77 -21.50 -26.18 -4.72
C LYS A 77 -22.72 -27.08 -4.68
N GLN A 78 -23.85 -26.52 -4.24
CA GLN A 78 -25.13 -27.21 -4.33
C GLN A 78 -25.83 -26.88 -5.66
N CYS A 79 -26.44 -27.89 -6.26
CA CYS A 79 -27.28 -27.69 -7.43
C CYS A 79 -28.50 -26.84 -7.06
N SER A 80 -28.71 -25.71 -7.75
CA SER A 80 -29.84 -24.81 -7.50
C SER A 80 -31.21 -25.46 -7.71
N TYR A 81 -31.30 -26.46 -8.59
CA TYR A 81 -32.55 -27.16 -8.91
C TYR A 81 -32.81 -28.37 -8.00
N HIS A 82 -31.80 -29.20 -7.74
CA HIS A 82 -31.96 -30.45 -6.98
C HIS A 82 -31.55 -30.36 -5.51
N ARG A 83 -30.96 -29.23 -5.06
CA ARG A 83 -30.48 -29.00 -3.69
C ARG A 83 -29.56 -30.10 -3.17
N ARG A 84 -28.67 -30.60 -4.03
CA ARG A 84 -27.69 -31.66 -3.71
C ARG A 84 -26.28 -31.21 -4.08
N PRO A 85 -25.24 -31.70 -3.38
CA PRO A 85 -23.85 -31.44 -3.75
C PRO A 85 -23.55 -31.85 -5.21
N MET A 86 -22.88 -30.96 -5.93
CA MET A 86 -22.42 -31.20 -7.30
C MET A 86 -21.03 -31.87 -7.29
N SER A 87 -20.73 -32.68 -8.30
CA SER A 87 -19.38 -33.24 -8.47
C SER A 87 -18.45 -32.20 -9.08
N LEU A 88 -17.29 -31.98 -8.48
CA LEU A 88 -16.24 -31.14 -9.05
C LEU A 88 -15.46 -31.91 -10.13
N ILE A 89 -15.30 -31.31 -11.31
CA ILE A 89 -14.51 -31.83 -12.43
C ILE A 89 -13.39 -30.82 -12.70
N ILE A 90 -12.16 -31.17 -12.31
CA ILE A 90 -11.00 -30.26 -12.39
C ILE A 90 -10.42 -30.18 -13.81
N GLN A 91 -10.57 -31.24 -14.60
CA GLN A 91 -10.00 -31.34 -15.96
C GLN A 91 -10.52 -30.26 -16.92
N ASN A 92 -11.68 -29.65 -16.64
CA ASN A 92 -12.33 -28.68 -17.52
C ASN A 92 -12.18 -27.24 -17.02
N GLY A 93 -11.81 -26.33 -17.93
CA GLY A 93 -11.70 -24.89 -17.63
C GLY A 93 -10.52 -24.55 -16.71
N LEU A 94 -10.36 -23.27 -16.37
CA LEU A 94 -9.20 -22.81 -15.60
C LEU A 94 -9.16 -23.41 -14.19
N VAL A 95 -10.26 -23.26 -13.44
CA VAL A 95 -10.40 -23.69 -12.04
C VAL A 95 -11.30 -24.91 -11.83
N GLY A 96 -11.80 -25.53 -12.90
CA GLY A 96 -12.73 -26.65 -12.81
C GLY A 96 -14.19 -26.25 -13.01
N THR A 97 -15.07 -27.24 -13.00
CA THR A 97 -16.51 -27.08 -13.22
C THR A 97 -17.29 -27.98 -12.26
N PHE A 98 -18.35 -27.46 -11.67
CA PHE A 98 -19.30 -28.25 -10.90
C PHE A 98 -20.36 -28.85 -11.81
N ARG A 99 -20.64 -30.15 -11.64
CA ARG A 99 -21.63 -30.88 -12.44
C ARG A 99 -22.67 -31.58 -11.56
N CYS A 100 -23.94 -31.34 -11.86
CA CYS A 100 -25.04 -32.12 -11.30
C CYS A 100 -25.18 -33.43 -12.08
N ARG A 101 -25.25 -34.57 -11.37
CA ARG A 101 -25.36 -35.90 -11.98
C ARG A 101 -26.80 -36.31 -12.33
N LYS A 102 -27.80 -35.52 -11.97
CA LYS A 102 -29.20 -35.81 -12.29
C LYS A 102 -29.50 -35.50 -13.76
N SER A 103 -30.13 -36.45 -14.45
CA SER A 103 -30.42 -36.38 -15.89
C SER A 103 -31.34 -35.22 -16.25
N ASN A 104 -32.35 -34.93 -15.42
CA ASN A 104 -33.32 -33.86 -15.60
C ASN A 104 -32.90 -32.49 -15.01
N CYS A 105 -31.60 -32.26 -14.79
CA CYS A 105 -31.11 -31.00 -14.22
C CYS A 105 -31.06 -29.88 -15.28
N ARG A 106 -31.74 -28.76 -15.01
CA ARG A 106 -31.70 -27.56 -15.87
C ARG A 106 -30.33 -26.85 -15.82
N THR A 107 -29.71 -26.79 -14.63
CA THR A 107 -28.37 -26.21 -14.41
C THR A 107 -27.34 -27.32 -14.28
N LYS A 108 -27.15 -28.10 -15.35
CA LYS A 108 -26.36 -29.34 -15.30
C LYS A 108 -24.87 -29.11 -15.00
N SER A 109 -24.32 -27.98 -15.43
CA SER A 109 -22.90 -27.64 -15.30
C SER A 109 -22.74 -26.16 -15.02
N ILE A 110 -21.87 -25.80 -14.08
CA ILE A 110 -21.57 -24.40 -13.72
C ILE A 110 -20.05 -24.29 -13.54
N SER A 111 -19.42 -23.30 -14.19
CA SER A 111 -17.98 -23.06 -14.01
C SER A 111 -17.69 -22.76 -12.55
N ARG A 112 -16.60 -23.30 -12.02
CA ARG A 112 -16.14 -22.97 -10.66
C ARG A 112 -15.67 -21.51 -10.57
N ALA A 113 -15.32 -20.90 -11.71
CA ALA A 113 -14.89 -19.52 -11.80
C ALA A 113 -16.04 -18.50 -11.70
N THR A 114 -17.29 -18.90 -11.95
CA THR A 114 -18.42 -17.97 -12.04
C THR A 114 -18.62 -17.22 -10.73
N GLY A 115 -18.65 -15.88 -10.79
CA GLY A 115 -18.76 -14.99 -9.64
C GLY A 115 -17.49 -14.90 -8.78
N THR A 116 -16.33 -15.29 -9.32
CA THR A 116 -15.03 -15.25 -8.59
C THR A 116 -14.02 -14.40 -9.35
N TRP A 117 -12.88 -14.13 -8.71
CA TRP A 117 -11.71 -13.48 -9.33
C TRP A 117 -11.21 -14.16 -10.62
N PHE A 118 -11.56 -15.43 -10.83
CA PHE A 118 -11.14 -16.21 -11.99
C PHE A 118 -12.16 -16.21 -13.13
N GLU A 119 -13.27 -15.49 -13.01
CA GLU A 119 -14.26 -15.37 -14.08
C GLU A 119 -13.65 -14.69 -15.30
N ASN A 120 -13.89 -15.22 -16.50
CA ASN A 120 -13.37 -14.72 -17.77
C ASN A 120 -11.83 -14.63 -17.87
N VAL A 121 -11.10 -15.38 -17.05
CA VAL A 121 -9.64 -15.45 -17.13
C VAL A 121 -9.19 -16.40 -18.23
N HIS A 122 -8.34 -15.89 -19.12
CA HIS A 122 -7.81 -16.63 -20.28
C HIS A 122 -6.31 -16.96 -20.22
N ILE A 123 -5.64 -16.63 -19.12
CA ILE A 123 -4.23 -16.98 -18.87
C ILE A 123 -4.13 -18.14 -17.87
N SER A 124 -2.97 -18.81 -17.83
CA SER A 124 -2.73 -19.87 -16.84
C SER A 124 -2.74 -19.31 -15.42
N LEU A 125 -3.15 -20.13 -14.44
CA LEU A 125 -3.16 -19.74 -13.02
C LEU A 125 -1.77 -19.33 -12.52
N THR A 126 -0.74 -20.01 -13.00
CA THR A 126 0.66 -19.75 -12.65
C THR A 126 1.07 -18.33 -13.06
N LEU A 127 0.71 -17.93 -14.29
CA LEU A 127 0.97 -16.60 -14.81
C LEU A 127 0.09 -15.55 -14.12
N LEU A 128 -1.17 -15.87 -13.84
CA LEU A 128 -2.09 -15.00 -13.11
C LEU A 128 -1.50 -14.61 -11.73
N PHE A 129 -1.13 -15.59 -10.91
CA PHE A 129 -0.58 -15.30 -9.59
C PHE A 129 0.78 -14.58 -9.66
N LYS A 130 1.63 -14.88 -10.65
CA LYS A 130 2.86 -14.12 -10.92
C LYS A 130 2.54 -12.65 -11.22
N LEU A 131 1.57 -12.36 -12.10
CA LEU A 131 1.14 -11.00 -12.43
C LEU A 131 0.55 -10.26 -11.21
N MET A 132 -0.29 -10.92 -10.42
CA MET A 132 -0.83 -10.35 -9.18
C MET A 132 0.27 -9.97 -8.20
N TYR A 133 1.25 -10.86 -8.00
CA TYR A 133 2.40 -10.57 -7.13
C TYR A 133 3.24 -9.40 -7.68
N MET A 134 3.57 -9.39 -8.96
CA MET A 134 4.33 -8.31 -9.60
C MET A 134 3.61 -6.96 -9.48
N PHE A 135 2.29 -6.92 -9.70
CA PHE A 135 1.47 -5.75 -9.44
C PHE A 135 1.56 -5.31 -7.98
N SER A 136 1.38 -6.24 -7.03
CA SER A 136 1.42 -5.92 -5.60
C SER A 136 2.76 -5.30 -5.16
N ARG A 137 3.86 -5.70 -5.81
CA ARG A 137 5.22 -5.17 -5.58
C ARG A 137 5.59 -3.98 -6.45
N ASN A 138 4.64 -3.46 -7.24
CA ASN A 138 4.81 -2.29 -8.10
C ASN A 138 5.91 -2.49 -9.16
N TYR A 139 5.98 -3.67 -9.78
CA TYR A 139 6.90 -3.95 -10.89
C TYR A 139 6.45 -3.15 -12.12
N SER A 140 7.41 -2.57 -12.86
CA SER A 140 7.12 -1.93 -14.14
C SER A 140 6.66 -2.94 -15.19
N TYR A 141 6.07 -2.47 -16.29
CA TYR A 141 5.66 -3.36 -17.38
C TYR A 141 6.86 -4.10 -17.98
N ASP A 142 7.98 -3.39 -18.19
CA ASP A 142 9.21 -3.99 -18.70
C ASP A 142 9.72 -5.09 -17.77
N LEU A 143 9.74 -4.84 -16.46
CA LEU A 143 10.18 -5.85 -15.49
C LEU A 143 9.20 -7.05 -15.45
N ALA A 144 7.90 -6.80 -15.53
CA ALA A 144 6.90 -7.86 -15.60
C ALA A 144 7.00 -8.69 -16.89
N GLN A 145 7.42 -8.10 -18.01
CA GLN A 145 7.71 -8.86 -19.23
C GLN A 145 8.94 -9.75 -19.07
N ILE A 146 10.01 -9.24 -18.45
CA ILE A 146 11.25 -9.99 -18.20
C ILE A 146 10.97 -11.17 -17.27
N GLU A 147 10.34 -10.93 -16.13
CA GLU A 147 10.06 -11.95 -15.10
C GLU A 147 8.97 -12.94 -15.55
N GLY A 148 8.08 -12.51 -16.45
CA GLY A 148 7.04 -13.35 -17.03
C GLY A 148 7.49 -14.14 -18.27
N ALA A 149 8.71 -13.91 -18.78
CA ALA A 149 9.26 -14.66 -19.88
C ALA A 149 9.64 -16.08 -19.43
N THR A 150 9.35 -17.07 -20.27
CA THR A 150 9.69 -18.46 -20.01
C THR A 150 10.36 -19.07 -21.24
N ASP A 151 11.39 -19.89 -21.04
CA ASP A 151 12.22 -20.44 -22.14
C ASP A 151 11.41 -21.34 -23.09
N ASP A 152 10.27 -21.87 -22.64
CA ASP A 152 9.36 -22.71 -23.41
C ASP A 152 8.44 -21.91 -24.36
N ARG A 153 8.44 -20.57 -24.28
CA ARG A 153 7.56 -19.71 -25.09
C ARG A 153 8.36 -18.81 -26.03
N ALA A 154 8.00 -18.87 -27.31
CA ALA A 154 8.61 -18.01 -28.34
C ALA A 154 8.26 -16.51 -28.19
N SER A 155 7.21 -16.16 -27.44
CA SER A 155 6.75 -14.78 -27.26
C SER A 155 6.66 -14.40 -25.78
N VAL A 156 7.14 -13.21 -25.43
CA VAL A 156 6.95 -12.59 -24.12
C VAL A 156 5.50 -12.14 -23.91
N LEU A 157 5.13 -11.89 -22.66
CA LEU A 157 3.85 -11.25 -22.34
C LEU A 157 3.69 -9.92 -23.08
N SER A 158 2.51 -9.69 -23.64
CA SER A 158 2.21 -8.38 -24.20
C SER A 158 1.99 -7.35 -23.10
N THR A 159 2.46 -6.13 -23.32
CA THR A 159 2.21 -4.99 -22.42
C THR A 159 0.72 -4.73 -22.23
N LYS A 160 -0.11 -5.05 -23.23
CA LYS A 160 -1.57 -5.01 -23.13
C LYS A 160 -2.09 -5.97 -22.05
N THR A 161 -1.64 -7.23 -22.06
CA THR A 161 -2.05 -8.21 -21.03
C THR A 161 -1.64 -7.76 -19.63
N ILE A 162 -0.42 -7.23 -19.48
CA ILE A 162 0.07 -6.72 -18.19
C ILE A 162 -0.79 -5.52 -17.73
N ALA A 163 -1.06 -4.57 -18.64
CA ALA A 163 -1.88 -3.41 -18.34
C ALA A 163 -3.31 -3.78 -17.95
N ASP A 164 -3.93 -4.72 -18.65
CA ASP A 164 -5.28 -5.21 -18.36
C ASP A 164 -5.30 -5.85 -16.95
N TRP A 165 -4.34 -6.71 -16.61
CA TRP A 165 -4.23 -7.34 -15.29
C TRP A 165 -3.92 -6.37 -14.14
N TYR A 166 -3.05 -5.40 -14.38
CA TYR A 166 -2.76 -4.36 -13.40
C TYR A 166 -3.99 -3.47 -13.16
N SER A 167 -4.79 -3.24 -14.20
CA SER A 167 -6.05 -2.49 -14.08
C SER A 167 -7.08 -3.27 -13.29
N TYR A 168 -7.27 -4.57 -13.53
CA TYR A 168 -8.15 -5.41 -12.71
C TYR A 168 -7.76 -5.40 -11.22
N CYS A 169 -6.46 -5.53 -10.91
CA CYS A 169 -6.00 -5.47 -9.52
C CYS A 169 -6.27 -4.09 -8.89
N ARG A 170 -6.07 -3.01 -9.65
CA ARG A 170 -6.35 -1.64 -9.21
C ARG A 170 -7.84 -1.42 -8.97
N GLU A 171 -8.70 -1.87 -9.87
CA GLU A 171 -10.16 -1.76 -9.74
C GLU A 171 -10.65 -2.45 -8.46
N ALA A 172 -10.13 -3.64 -8.14
CA ALA A 172 -10.45 -4.32 -6.89
C ALA A 172 -10.02 -3.51 -5.65
N ILE A 173 -8.82 -2.90 -5.68
CA ILE A 173 -8.36 -1.99 -4.62
C ILE A 173 -9.27 -0.77 -4.51
N VAL A 174 -9.70 -0.19 -5.63
CA VAL A 174 -10.57 0.99 -5.64
C VAL A 174 -11.91 0.68 -5.00
N ILE A 175 -12.56 -0.43 -5.37
CA ILE A 175 -13.83 -0.86 -4.76
C ILE A 175 -13.64 -1.03 -3.25
N TYR A 176 -12.61 -1.78 -2.84
CA TYR A 176 -12.32 -2.03 -1.43
C TYR A 176 -12.09 -0.74 -0.65
N GLU A 177 -11.22 0.16 -1.13
CA GLU A 177 -10.87 1.39 -0.43
C GLU A 177 -12.01 2.41 -0.42
N LEU A 178 -12.84 2.49 -1.46
CA LEU A 178 -14.01 3.39 -1.45
C LEU A 178 -14.99 3.00 -0.33
N GLU A 179 -15.34 1.72 -0.23
CA GLU A 179 -16.26 1.23 0.81
C GLU A 179 -15.67 1.39 2.22
N HIS A 180 -14.40 1.05 2.42
CA HIS A 180 -13.77 1.18 3.74
C HIS A 180 -13.51 2.64 4.13
N ASN A 181 -13.30 3.56 3.17
CA ASN A 181 -13.09 4.97 3.49
C ASN A 181 -14.38 5.65 4.01
N GLU A 182 -15.56 5.17 3.62
CA GLU A 182 -16.84 5.65 4.18
C GLU A 182 -16.98 5.33 5.68
N GLU A 183 -16.36 4.25 6.14
CA GLU A 183 -16.37 3.81 7.54
C GLU A 183 -15.28 4.48 8.40
N ARG A 184 -14.36 5.24 7.80
CA ARG A 184 -13.23 5.82 8.55
C ARG A 184 -13.68 6.97 9.43
N THR A 185 -13.20 6.94 10.67
CA THR A 185 -13.33 8.09 11.57
C THR A 185 -12.58 9.31 11.01
N LYS A 186 -13.08 10.49 11.36
CA LYS A 186 -12.43 11.75 11.06
C LYS A 186 -11.09 11.84 11.81
N ILE A 187 -10.11 12.50 11.20
CA ILE A 187 -8.83 12.85 11.83
C ILE A 187 -8.97 14.15 12.63
N GLY A 188 -8.03 14.41 13.54
CA GLY A 188 -8.03 15.61 14.37
C GLY A 188 -8.94 15.51 15.61
N GLY A 189 -9.56 16.63 15.95
CA GLY A 189 -10.38 16.83 17.14
C GLY A 189 -9.87 17.99 18.02
N PRO A 190 -10.56 18.30 19.12
CA PRO A 190 -10.15 19.35 20.04
C PRO A 190 -8.69 19.21 20.46
N ASN A 191 -7.92 20.31 20.35
CA ASN A 191 -6.48 20.38 20.63
C ASN A 191 -5.57 19.56 19.69
N LYS A 192 -6.11 18.96 18.63
CA LYS A 192 -5.32 18.31 17.57
C LYS A 192 -5.07 19.26 16.41
N VAL A 193 -3.90 19.16 15.81
CA VAL A 193 -3.49 19.96 14.65
C VAL A 193 -3.63 19.11 13.40
N VAL A 194 -4.32 19.65 12.39
CA VAL A 194 -4.42 19.05 11.05
C VAL A 194 -3.83 20.02 10.03
N GLN A 195 -2.84 19.56 9.27
CA GLN A 195 -2.28 20.31 8.14
C GLN A 195 -3.10 20.02 6.88
N ILE A 196 -3.51 21.08 6.17
CA ILE A 196 -4.31 21.00 4.96
C ILE A 196 -3.63 21.85 3.87
N ASP A 197 -3.47 21.27 2.69
CA ASP A 197 -2.86 21.93 1.53
C ASP A 197 -3.40 21.33 0.23
N GLU A 198 -3.38 22.10 -0.86
CA GLU A 198 -3.77 21.67 -2.20
C GLU A 198 -2.57 21.53 -3.12
N SER A 199 -2.58 20.49 -3.94
CA SER A 199 -1.57 20.30 -4.97
C SER A 199 -2.19 19.95 -6.31
N LYS A 200 -1.81 20.70 -7.35
CA LYS A 200 -2.17 20.38 -8.73
C LYS A 200 -1.22 19.34 -9.33
N PHE A 201 -1.79 18.23 -9.79
CA PHE A 201 -1.11 17.19 -10.58
C PHE A 201 -1.31 17.44 -12.08
N GLY A 202 -0.49 16.85 -12.94
CA GLY A 202 -0.61 17.00 -14.41
C GLY A 202 -0.24 18.39 -14.97
N LYS A 203 0.43 19.25 -14.19
CA LYS A 203 0.88 20.57 -14.65
C LYS A 203 2.09 20.45 -15.60
N ARG A 204 2.08 21.20 -16.71
CA ARG A 204 3.27 21.32 -17.59
C ARG A 204 4.47 21.82 -16.81
N LYS A 205 5.65 21.21 -17.00
CA LYS A 205 6.91 21.84 -16.57
C LYS A 205 7.25 22.93 -17.59
N TYR A 206 7.42 24.16 -17.11
CA TYR A 206 7.84 25.32 -17.94
C TYR A 206 6.97 25.59 -19.19
N ASN A 207 5.71 25.17 -19.21
CA ASN A 207 4.81 25.25 -20.38
C ASN A 207 5.29 24.55 -21.67
N ARG A 208 6.38 23.77 -21.61
CA ARG A 208 7.01 23.12 -22.78
C ARG A 208 6.53 21.68 -23.02
N ASP A 209 5.99 21.02 -22.00
CA ASP A 209 5.59 19.61 -22.09
C ASP A 209 4.17 19.40 -22.65
N ARG A 210 3.86 18.13 -22.95
CA ARG A 210 2.53 17.67 -23.41
C ARG A 210 1.41 18.23 -22.52
N HIS A 211 0.30 18.66 -23.13
CA HIS A 211 -0.90 19.02 -22.37
C HIS A 211 -1.49 17.77 -21.71
N ILE A 212 -1.55 17.79 -20.39
CA ILE A 212 -2.24 16.80 -19.57
C ILE A 212 -3.27 17.61 -18.78
N GLU A 213 -4.50 17.12 -18.72
CA GLU A 213 -5.52 17.69 -17.85
C GLU A 213 -5.02 17.55 -16.40
N GLY A 214 -4.84 18.69 -15.73
CA GLY A 214 -4.35 18.69 -14.36
C GLY A 214 -5.49 18.45 -13.38
N HIS A 215 -5.23 17.75 -12.29
CA HIS A 215 -6.20 17.53 -11.23
C HIS A 215 -5.74 18.21 -9.94
N TRP A 216 -6.62 19.02 -9.34
CA TRP A 216 -6.44 19.51 -7.98
C TRP A 216 -6.77 18.41 -6.98
N VAL A 217 -5.87 18.23 -6.03
CA VAL A 217 -6.02 17.26 -4.93
C VAL A 217 -5.84 18.01 -3.62
N LEU A 218 -6.80 17.84 -2.72
CA LEU A 218 -6.74 18.29 -1.34
C LEU A 218 -6.10 17.19 -0.49
N GLY A 219 -5.07 17.56 0.27
CA GLY A 219 -4.41 16.66 1.21
C GLY A 219 -4.61 17.14 2.64
N MET A 220 -4.93 16.22 3.54
CA MET A 220 -5.16 16.49 4.97
C MET A 220 -4.42 15.45 5.81
N ILE A 221 -3.72 15.88 6.85
CA ILE A 221 -2.96 14.98 7.73
C ILE A 221 -2.88 15.56 9.14
N GLU A 222 -3.16 14.73 10.16
CA GLU A 222 -2.93 15.10 11.55
C GLU A 222 -1.43 15.16 11.83
N ASP A 223 -1.00 16.18 12.57
CA ASP A 223 0.42 16.38 12.88
C ASP A 223 0.96 15.22 13.74
N GLY A 224 2.09 14.65 13.34
CA GLY A 224 2.65 13.44 13.96
C GLY A 224 1.92 12.14 13.63
N SER A 225 0.91 12.17 12.76
CA SER A 225 0.22 10.99 12.25
C SER A 225 0.71 10.59 10.85
N ASP A 226 0.51 9.32 10.52
CA ASP A 226 0.69 8.75 9.17
C ASP A 226 -0.62 8.65 8.38
N ASP A 227 -1.75 9.03 8.99
CA ASP A 227 -3.07 9.05 8.36
C ASP A 227 -3.21 10.24 7.40
N LEU A 228 -2.72 10.05 6.17
CA LEU A 228 -2.89 10.96 5.05
C LEU A 228 -4.24 10.72 4.35
N ARG A 229 -5.08 11.77 4.31
CA ARG A 229 -6.32 11.80 3.52
C ARG A 229 -6.09 12.59 2.24
N LEU A 230 -6.48 12.01 1.11
CA LEU A 230 -6.34 12.60 -0.22
C LEU A 230 -7.71 12.60 -0.90
N GLU A 231 -8.13 13.76 -1.39
CA GLU A 231 -9.41 13.92 -2.11
C GLU A 231 -9.19 14.70 -3.39
N ILE A 232 -9.75 14.22 -4.49
CA ILE A 232 -9.75 14.98 -5.75
C ILE A 232 -10.82 16.06 -5.62
N CYS A 233 -10.45 17.29 -5.97
CA CYS A 233 -11.39 18.39 -5.99
C CYS A 233 -12.36 18.22 -7.16
N PRO A 234 -13.68 18.13 -6.92
CA PRO A 234 -14.71 18.10 -7.96
C PRO A 234 -14.55 19.27 -8.94
N ASP A 235 -14.87 19.00 -10.21
CA ASP A 235 -14.79 19.96 -11.31
C ASP A 235 -13.40 20.65 -11.46
N ASN A 236 -12.37 20.10 -10.81
CA ASN A 236 -11.03 20.66 -10.76
C ASN A 236 -10.99 22.10 -10.21
N GLU A 237 -11.82 22.39 -9.21
CA GLU A 237 -11.92 23.71 -8.57
C GLU A 237 -11.48 23.69 -7.09
N GLN A 238 -10.90 24.80 -6.62
CA GLN A 238 -10.41 24.97 -5.24
C GLN A 238 -11.10 26.14 -4.51
N SER A 239 -12.39 26.30 -4.76
CA SER A 239 -13.25 27.29 -4.09
C SER A 239 -13.57 26.84 -2.66
N ALA A 240 -14.00 27.78 -1.81
CA ALA A 240 -14.42 27.46 -0.44
C ALA A 240 -15.59 26.46 -0.43
N ASP A 241 -16.53 26.60 -1.37
CA ASP A 241 -17.70 25.72 -1.53
C ASP A 241 -17.32 24.27 -1.84
N ILE A 242 -16.15 24.04 -2.44
CA ILE A 242 -15.60 22.71 -2.69
C ILE A 242 -14.74 22.22 -1.53
N LEU A 243 -13.83 23.06 -1.05
CA LEU A 243 -12.82 22.66 -0.07
C LEU A 243 -13.44 22.40 1.32
N VAL A 244 -14.36 23.27 1.77
CA VAL A 244 -14.95 23.15 3.11
C VAL A 244 -15.71 21.84 3.31
N PRO A 245 -16.60 21.39 2.39
CA PRO A 245 -17.23 20.08 2.51
C PRO A 245 -16.24 18.93 2.59
N LEU A 246 -15.16 18.95 1.80
CA LEU A 246 -14.12 17.93 1.85
C LEU A 246 -13.40 17.94 3.22
N VAL A 247 -13.07 19.11 3.75
CA VAL A 247 -12.52 19.24 5.11
C VAL A 247 -13.50 18.67 6.14
N LYS A 248 -14.79 19.02 6.07
CA LYS A 248 -15.82 18.49 6.99
C LYS A 248 -16.00 16.99 6.90
N LYS A 249 -15.82 16.39 5.72
CA LYS A 249 -15.88 14.94 5.52
C LYS A 249 -14.80 14.23 6.33
N HIS A 250 -13.57 14.77 6.36
CA HIS A 250 -12.40 14.09 6.91
C HIS A 250 -11.92 14.59 8.26
N VAL A 251 -12.21 15.83 8.63
CA VAL A 251 -11.62 16.50 9.80
C VAL A 251 -12.69 16.79 10.84
N GLN A 252 -12.44 16.33 12.07
CA GLN A 252 -13.36 16.52 13.18
C GLN A 252 -13.46 18.00 13.57
N GLU A 253 -14.67 18.48 13.84
CA GLU A 253 -14.91 19.84 14.34
C GLU A 253 -14.16 20.09 15.67
N GLY A 254 -13.75 21.34 15.90
CA GLY A 254 -12.90 21.72 17.04
C GLY A 254 -11.39 21.52 16.79
N SER A 255 -11.00 20.97 15.64
CA SER A 255 -9.58 20.86 15.25
C SER A 255 -8.92 22.21 15.03
N ILE A 256 -7.61 22.25 15.29
CA ILE A 256 -6.74 23.35 14.86
C ILE A 256 -6.28 23.05 13.44
N ILE A 257 -6.71 23.85 12.46
CA ILE A 257 -6.34 23.65 11.06
C ILE A 257 -5.19 24.59 10.71
N HIS A 258 -4.11 24.00 10.20
CA HIS A 258 -2.98 24.72 9.61
C HIS A 258 -3.09 24.67 8.09
N THR A 259 -3.24 25.82 7.43
CA THR A 259 -3.20 25.92 5.97
C THR A 259 -2.16 26.93 5.50
N ASN A 260 -1.86 26.88 4.21
CA ASN A 260 -1.25 28.02 3.52
C ASN A 260 -2.23 29.23 3.58
N SER A 261 -1.75 30.45 3.31
CA SER A 261 -2.58 31.67 3.41
C SER A 261 -3.64 31.83 2.29
N TRP A 262 -4.20 30.73 1.77
CA TRP A 262 -5.24 30.75 0.74
C TRP A 262 -6.58 31.26 1.28
N LYS A 263 -7.24 32.14 0.50
CA LYS A 263 -8.45 32.85 0.92
C LYS A 263 -9.64 31.93 1.16
N ALA A 264 -9.74 30.80 0.46
CA ALA A 264 -10.87 29.89 0.60
C ALA A 264 -11.02 29.34 2.03
N TYR A 265 -9.94 29.33 2.82
CA TYR A 265 -9.95 28.84 4.20
C TYR A 265 -10.36 29.87 5.25
N GLU A 266 -10.59 31.14 4.88
CA GLU A 266 -10.94 32.18 5.86
C GLU A 266 -12.27 31.93 6.56
N CYS A 267 -13.17 31.15 5.95
CA CYS A 267 -14.46 30.75 6.52
C CYS A 267 -14.38 29.52 7.45
N LEU A 268 -13.22 28.87 7.61
CA LEU A 268 -13.09 27.70 8.49
C LEU A 268 -13.54 27.95 9.95
N PRO A 269 -13.31 29.14 10.57
CA PRO A 269 -13.85 29.46 11.89
C PRO A 269 -15.38 29.42 11.99
N GLU A 270 -16.09 29.77 10.90
CA GLU A 270 -17.56 29.71 10.83
C GLU A 270 -18.08 28.27 10.79
N HIS A 271 -17.18 27.31 10.61
CA HIS A 271 -17.46 25.88 10.56
C HIS A 271 -16.92 25.11 11.77
N GLY A 272 -16.58 25.81 12.86
CA GLY A 272 -16.17 25.21 14.13
C GLY A 272 -14.71 24.78 14.20
N TYR A 273 -13.85 25.32 13.31
CA TYR A 273 -12.41 25.04 13.32
C TYR A 273 -11.59 26.22 13.84
N ILE A 274 -10.46 25.94 14.47
CA ILE A 274 -9.49 26.98 14.84
C ILE A 274 -8.50 27.11 13.70
N HIS A 275 -8.64 28.16 12.88
CA HIS A 275 -7.77 28.35 11.71
C HIS A 275 -6.48 29.09 12.06
N LYS A 276 -5.33 28.52 11.69
CA LYS A 276 -4.02 29.17 11.73
C LYS A 276 -3.38 29.13 10.35
N LYS A 277 -2.88 30.28 9.90
CA LYS A 277 -2.20 30.44 8.62
C LYS A 277 -0.69 30.32 8.80
N SER A 278 -0.01 29.60 7.90
CA SER A 278 1.45 29.65 7.82
C SER A 278 1.90 30.99 7.21
N ASN A 279 2.97 31.57 7.77
CA ASN A 279 3.52 32.85 7.31
C ASN A 279 4.46 32.60 6.12
N HIS A 280 4.10 33.08 4.93
CA HIS A 280 4.95 33.07 3.73
C HIS A 280 5.56 34.43 3.39
N SER A 281 5.23 35.47 4.16
CA SER A 281 5.63 36.87 3.94
C SER A 281 6.92 37.28 4.67
N ASP A 282 7.41 36.48 5.62
CA ASP A 282 8.57 36.84 6.42
C ASP A 282 9.88 36.43 5.71
N HIS A 283 10.75 37.40 5.43
CA HIS A 283 11.93 37.20 4.58
C HIS A 283 13.00 36.34 5.28
N ASP A 284 13.00 36.31 6.61
CA ASP A 284 13.98 35.60 7.45
C ASP A 284 13.47 34.25 8.02
N LYS A 285 12.15 34.05 8.09
CA LYS A 285 11.49 32.81 8.56
C LYS A 285 10.43 32.33 7.56
N LYS A 286 10.84 32.20 6.30
CA LYS A 286 9.98 31.59 5.28
C LYS A 286 9.55 30.21 5.79
N PHE A 287 8.24 29.93 5.78
CA PHE A 287 7.63 28.62 6.10
C PHE A 287 7.36 28.29 7.58
N VAL A 288 7.61 29.20 8.54
CA VAL A 288 7.21 29.00 9.95
C VAL A 288 6.69 30.31 10.53
N ALA A 289 5.42 30.34 10.92
CA ALA A 289 4.88 31.51 11.63
C ALA A 289 5.49 31.65 13.04
N PRO A 290 5.52 32.85 13.65
CA PRO A 290 6.06 33.07 15.00
C PRO A 290 5.47 32.15 16.08
N ASN A 291 4.28 31.58 15.81
CA ASN A 291 3.55 30.64 16.65
C ASN A 291 3.72 29.16 16.25
N THR A 292 4.81 28.79 15.56
CA THR A 292 5.15 27.42 15.08
C THR A 292 4.20 26.82 14.02
N THR A 293 3.30 27.60 13.44
CA THR A 293 2.39 27.11 12.38
C THR A 293 3.14 26.85 11.07
N HIS A 294 3.06 25.61 10.55
CA HIS A 294 3.63 25.20 9.26
C HIS A 294 2.80 24.12 8.55
N THR A 295 3.00 24.01 7.23
CA THR A 295 2.42 22.98 6.33
C THR A 295 3.46 22.01 5.78
N GLN A 296 4.66 21.99 6.37
CA GLN A 296 5.80 21.22 5.86
C GLN A 296 5.56 19.71 5.80
N TRP A 297 4.74 19.18 6.71
CA TRP A 297 4.47 17.74 6.74
C TRP A 297 3.69 17.36 5.50
N ILE A 298 2.54 18.00 5.21
CA ILE A 298 1.75 17.70 4.01
C ILE A 298 2.52 18.02 2.71
N GLU A 299 3.32 19.08 2.69
CA GLU A 299 4.18 19.42 1.54
C GLU A 299 5.21 18.32 1.22
N SER A 300 5.78 17.70 2.25
CA SER A 300 6.72 16.59 2.07
C SER A 300 6.06 15.35 1.43
N HIS A 301 4.77 15.13 1.71
CA HIS A 301 3.97 14.05 1.13
C HIS A 301 3.71 14.30 -0.36
N TRP A 302 3.44 15.55 -0.75
CA TRP A 302 3.28 15.91 -2.16
C TRP A 302 4.49 15.59 -3.01
N ARG A 303 5.71 15.79 -2.47
CA ARG A 303 6.94 15.44 -3.18
C ARG A 303 7.01 13.94 -3.49
N GLY A 304 6.67 13.09 -2.52
CA GLY A 304 6.63 11.64 -2.70
C GLY A 304 5.60 11.24 -3.77
N LEU A 305 4.39 11.79 -3.67
CA LEU A 305 3.31 11.53 -4.61
C LEU A 305 3.65 11.98 -6.04
N LYS A 306 4.15 13.21 -6.21
CA LYS A 306 4.58 13.75 -7.52
C LYS A 306 5.70 12.93 -8.16
N LYS A 307 6.63 12.37 -7.37
CA LYS A 307 7.69 11.51 -7.91
C LYS A 307 7.10 10.25 -8.56
N VAL A 308 6.18 9.58 -7.85
CA VAL A 308 5.46 8.42 -8.40
C VAL A 308 4.68 8.82 -9.65
N PHE A 309 3.97 9.96 -9.59
CA PHE A 309 3.20 10.49 -10.72
C PHE A 309 4.03 10.80 -11.98
N HIS A 310 5.23 11.33 -11.83
CA HIS A 310 6.09 11.60 -12.98
C HIS A 310 6.74 10.34 -13.58
N MET A 311 7.05 9.34 -12.74
CA MET A 311 7.77 8.15 -13.21
C MET A 311 6.94 7.25 -14.13
N ASN A 312 5.63 7.14 -13.92
CA ASN A 312 4.83 6.17 -14.68
C ASN A 312 4.03 6.79 -15.86
N GLN A 313 4.28 8.05 -16.24
CA GLN A 313 3.72 8.72 -17.44
C GLN A 313 2.25 8.35 -17.75
N PHE A 314 1.40 8.46 -16.73
CA PHE A 314 0.18 7.68 -16.63
C PHE A 314 -0.80 7.87 -17.80
N LYS A 315 -1.18 6.75 -18.40
CA LYS A 315 -2.37 6.62 -19.25
C LYS A 315 -3.44 5.92 -18.40
N GLY A 316 -4.55 6.59 -18.07
CA GLY A 316 -5.64 6.02 -17.27
C GLY A 316 -6.32 7.02 -16.35
N ASN A 317 -7.25 6.54 -15.53
CA ASN A 317 -8.04 7.34 -14.60
C ASN A 317 -7.20 7.80 -13.40
N PHE A 318 -7.05 9.12 -13.23
CA PHE A 318 -6.25 9.72 -12.16
C PHE A 318 -6.76 9.33 -10.75
N THR A 319 -8.07 9.18 -10.58
CA THR A 319 -8.70 8.80 -9.31
C THR A 319 -8.25 7.43 -8.84
N GLU A 320 -8.28 6.44 -9.72
CA GLU A 320 -7.89 5.07 -9.38
C GLU A 320 -6.42 5.00 -8.95
N TRP A 321 -5.55 5.78 -9.59
CA TRP A 321 -4.14 5.86 -9.23
C TRP A 321 -3.90 6.51 -7.87
N LEU A 322 -4.67 7.56 -7.54
CA LEU A 322 -4.59 8.20 -6.23
C LEU A 322 -4.98 7.22 -5.12
N VAL A 323 -6.04 6.44 -5.35
CA VAL A 323 -6.49 5.39 -4.42
C VAL A 323 -5.45 4.27 -4.29
N GLU A 324 -4.91 3.77 -5.42
CA GLU A 324 -3.83 2.78 -5.40
C GLU A 324 -2.60 3.28 -4.62
N PHE A 325 -2.22 4.55 -4.82
CA PHE A 325 -1.11 5.15 -4.09
C PHE A 325 -1.36 5.17 -2.58
N ALA A 326 -2.55 5.60 -2.15
CA ALA A 326 -2.92 5.64 -0.74
C ALA A 326 -2.87 4.23 -0.12
N TRP A 327 -3.41 3.23 -0.83
CA TRP A 327 -3.34 1.82 -0.44
C TRP A 327 -1.89 1.32 -0.29
N ARG A 328 -1.04 1.54 -1.29
CA ARG A 328 0.39 1.13 -1.22
C ARG A 328 1.14 1.83 -0.09
N ARG A 329 0.85 3.10 0.16
CA ARG A 329 1.45 3.86 1.26
C ARG A 329 1.07 3.26 2.61
N LYS A 330 -0.22 2.97 2.83
CA LYS A 330 -0.73 2.32 4.04
C LYS A 330 -0.03 0.99 4.30
N ILE A 331 0.13 0.16 3.27
CA ILE A 331 0.85 -1.12 3.36
C ILE A 331 2.30 -0.91 3.82
N LYS A 332 3.00 0.03 3.19
CA LYS A 332 4.40 0.32 3.50
C LYS A 332 4.59 0.81 4.93
N ILE A 333 3.74 1.71 5.41
CA ILE A 333 3.83 2.28 6.76
C ILE A 333 3.56 1.24 7.84
N ASN A 334 2.57 0.37 7.59
CA ASN A 334 2.21 -0.70 8.53
C ASN A 334 3.05 -1.98 8.34
N HIS A 335 4.09 -1.93 7.52
CA HIS A 335 4.97 -3.06 7.19
C HIS A 335 4.24 -4.33 6.75
N LEU A 336 3.09 -4.18 6.08
CA LEU A 336 2.27 -5.28 5.62
C LEU A 336 2.83 -5.93 4.35
N ASP A 337 2.50 -7.19 4.13
CA ASP A 337 2.84 -7.88 2.89
C ASP A 337 1.90 -7.44 1.75
N PRO A 338 2.40 -6.81 0.68
CA PRO A 338 1.52 -6.27 -0.37
C PRO A 338 0.70 -7.32 -1.11
N PHE A 339 1.21 -8.54 -1.24
CA PHE A 339 0.52 -9.61 -1.95
C PHE A 339 -0.61 -10.17 -1.07
N GLU A 340 -0.36 -10.36 0.23
CA GLU A 340 -1.40 -10.70 1.19
C GLU A 340 -2.52 -9.67 1.24
N GLU A 341 -2.17 -8.38 1.26
CA GLU A 341 -3.17 -7.30 1.27
C GLU A 341 -3.99 -7.28 -0.03
N LEU A 342 -3.38 -7.57 -1.18
CA LEU A 342 -4.12 -7.71 -2.44
C LEU A 342 -5.09 -8.91 -2.39
N LEU A 343 -4.68 -10.04 -1.81
CA LEU A 343 -5.55 -11.21 -1.64
C LEU A 343 -6.73 -10.90 -0.70
N LYS A 344 -6.51 -10.12 0.37
CA LYS A 344 -7.58 -9.65 1.26
C LYS A 344 -8.59 -8.79 0.51
N VAL A 345 -8.11 -7.83 -0.27
CA VAL A 345 -8.92 -6.98 -1.16
C VAL A 345 -9.77 -7.83 -2.09
N ILE A 346 -9.17 -8.79 -2.79
CA ILE A 346 -9.88 -9.65 -3.74
C ILE A 346 -10.94 -10.50 -3.04
N ASN A 347 -10.64 -11.08 -1.88
CA ASN A 347 -11.60 -11.86 -1.10
C ASN A 347 -12.79 -11.03 -0.61
N TYR A 348 -12.57 -9.76 -0.31
CA TYR A 348 -13.63 -8.85 0.08
C TYR A 348 -14.57 -8.56 -1.11
N VAL A 349 -14.00 -8.20 -2.27
CA VAL A 349 -14.76 -7.85 -3.48
C VAL A 349 -15.49 -9.07 -4.08
N TYR A 350 -14.82 -10.22 -4.11
CA TYR A 350 -15.33 -11.47 -4.70
C TYR A 350 -15.72 -12.48 -3.61
N LYS A 351 -16.51 -12.01 -2.66
CA LYS A 351 -16.91 -12.81 -1.50
C LYS A 351 -17.70 -14.04 -1.93
N LEU A 352 -17.20 -15.22 -1.56
CA LEU A 352 -17.92 -16.46 -1.77
C LEU A 352 -19.12 -16.53 -0.82
N GLU A 353 -20.31 -16.73 -1.38
CA GLU A 353 -21.50 -17.09 -0.60
C GLU A 353 -21.23 -18.40 0.14
N LYS A 354 -21.52 -18.42 1.45
CA LYS A 354 -21.35 -19.62 2.30
C LYS A 354 -22.45 -20.64 2.06
#